data_AF-A0A5Q8C9K0-F1
#
_entry.id   AF-A0A5Q8C9K0-F1
#
_cell.length_a   1.000
_cell.length_b   1.000
_cell.length_c   1.000
_cell.angle_alpha   90.00
_cell.angle_beta   90.00
_cell.angle_gamma   90.00
#
_symmetry.space_group_name_H-M   'P 1'
#
loop_
_entity.id
_entity.type
_entity.pdbx_description
1 polymer ?
#
loop_
_entity_poly.entity_id
_entity_poly.type
_entity_poly.pdbx_seq_one_letter_code
_entity_poly.pdbx_strand_id
1 'polypeptide(L)' 'MFRPVVNLLAIGGVVMVPFSIAAFVKPEAANGMPFWAFLLMAIGFVGFAMGYSKVVDWFTPPGESDPFERYRRRDWL' A
#
# COMPACT_ATOMS: atom_id res chain seq x y z
N MET A 1 2.07 15.14 -1.71
CA MET A 1 3.41 14.72 -1.24
C MET A 1 3.49 13.25 -0.78
N PHE A 2 2.47 12.66 -0.15
CA PHE A 2 2.57 11.30 0.44
C PHE A 2 2.24 10.11 -0.49
N ARG A 3 1.84 10.33 -1.75
CA ARG A 3 1.53 9.25 -2.72
C ARG A 3 2.63 8.18 -2.85
N PRO A 4 3.95 8.51 -2.83
CA PRO A 4 5.01 7.49 -2.87
C PRO A 4 5.01 6.59 -1.63
N VAL A 5 4.78 7.16 -0.45
CA VAL A 5 4.72 6.41 0.82
C VAL A 5 3.51 5.49 0.84
N VAL A 6 2.35 5.97 0.40
CA VAL A 6 1.12 5.19 0.29
C VAL A 6 1.29 4.01 -0.67
N ASN A 7 1.94 4.23 -1.82
CA ASN A 7 2.24 3.16 -2.77
C ASN A 7 3.19 2.11 -2.18
N LEU A 8 4.21 2.53 -1.43
CA LEU A 8 5.12 1.61 -0.74
C LEU A 8 4.41 0.80 0.34
N LEU A 9 3.48 1.40 1.09
CA LEU A 9 2.66 0.70 2.07
C LEU A 9 1.75 -0.34 1.40
N ALA A 10 1.14 0.00 0.26
CA ALA A 10 0.35 -0.95 -0.52
C ALA A 10 1.19 -2.12 -1.05
N ILE A 11 2.38 -1.85 -1.59
CA ILE A 11 3.33 -2.90 -2.03
C ILE A 11 3.75 -3.77 -0.84
N GLY A 12 4.07 -3.16 0.30
CA GLY A 12 4.39 -3.87 1.53
C GLY A 12 3.25 -4.81 1.95
N GLY A 13 2.00 -4.33 1.91
CA GLY A 13 0.83 -5.16 2.18
C GLY A 13 0.70 -6.35 1.22
N VAL A 14 0.93 -6.15 -0.08
CA VAL A 14 0.89 -7.23 -1.09
C VAL A 14 2.00 -8.26 -0.84
N VAL A 15 3.22 -7.83 -0.51
CA VAL A 15 4.35 -8.72 -0.20
C VAL A 15 4.10 -9.54 1.07
N MET A 16 3.33 -9.03 2.04
CA MET A 16 3.03 -9.77 3.27
C MET A 16 2.09 -10.97 3.05
N VAL A 17 1.33 -10.99 1.97
CA VAL A 17 0.44 -12.12 1.62
C VAL A 17 1.23 -13.41 1.33
N PRO A 18 2.20 -13.46 0.39
CA PRO A 18 3.02 -14.65 0.18
C PRO A 18 3.86 -15.02 1.42
N PHE A 19 4.29 -14.04 2.23
CA PHE A 19 4.94 -14.32 3.53
C PHE A 19 4.01 -15.06 4.50
N SER A 20 2.73 -14.70 4.56
CA SER A 20 1.75 -15.43 5.36
C SER A 20 1.56 -16.87 4.89
N ILE A 21 1.59 -17.10 3.57
CA ILE A 21 1.47 -18.44 2.99
C ILE A 21 2.72 -19.26 3.33
N ALA A 22 3.91 -18.68 3.20
CA ALA A 22 5.15 -19.33 3.59
C ALA A 22 5.18 -19.67 5.08
N ALA A 23 4.71 -18.77 5.95
CA ALA A 23 4.58 -19.00 7.39
C ALA A 23 3.52 -20.06 7.75
N PHE A 24 2.46 -20.18 6.95
CA PHE A 24 1.45 -21.23 7.13
C PHE A 24 1.98 -22.61 6.72
N VAL A 25 2.69 -22.69 5.59
CA VAL A 25 3.25 -23.95 5.06
C VAL A 25 4.44 -24.42 5.89
N LYS A 26 5.30 -23.49 6.34
CA LYS A 26 6.50 -23.81 7.12
C LYS A 26 6.65 -22.84 8.30
N PRO A 27 5.91 -23.07 9.40
CA PRO A 27 5.88 -22.16 10.56
C PRO A 27 7.24 -22.01 11.25
N GLU A 28 8.13 -22.99 11.11
CA GLU A 28 9.51 -22.94 11.60
C GLU A 28 10.30 -21.77 10.99
N ALA A 29 10.01 -21.40 9.73
CA ALA A 29 10.66 -20.27 9.05
C ALA A 29 10.16 -18.91 9.55
N ALA A 30 9.02 -18.89 10.25
CA ALA A 30 8.41 -17.67 10.77
C ALA A 30 8.91 -17.28 12.18
N ASN A 31 9.91 -17.99 12.72
CA ASN A 31 10.54 -17.68 14.01
C ASN A 31 9.54 -17.46 15.17
N GLY A 32 8.52 -18.31 15.25
CA GLY A 32 7.46 -18.22 16.27
C GLY A 32 6.39 -17.16 16.01
N MET A 33 6.48 -16.38 14.92
CA MET A 33 5.39 -15.48 14.52
C MET A 33 4.28 -16.27 13.83
N PRO A 34 3.02 -16.13 14.28
CA PRO A 34 1.93 -16.83 13.65
C PRO A 34 1.60 -16.26 12.27
N PHE A 35 1.19 -17.13 11.33
CA PHE A 35 0.92 -16.72 9.94
C PHE A 35 -0.13 -15.61 9.82
N TRP A 36 -1.14 -15.60 10.71
CA TRP A 36 -2.19 -14.58 10.72
C TRP A 36 -1.67 -13.19 11.08
N ALA A 37 -0.52 -13.06 11.75
CA ALA A 37 0.10 -11.77 12.02
C ALA A 37 0.50 -11.05 10.73
N PHE A 38 1.02 -11.78 9.74
CA PHE A 38 1.36 -11.22 8.43
C PHE A 38 0.12 -10.77 7.65
N LEU A 39 -0.98 -11.54 7.74
CA LEU A 39 -2.27 -11.15 7.13
C LEU A 39 -2.84 -9.88 7.77
N LEU A 40 -2.83 -9.79 9.11
CA LEU A 40 -3.29 -8.60 9.84
C LEU A 40 -2.45 -7.38 9.50
N MET A 41 -1.13 -7.55 9.36
CA MET A 41 -0.23 -6.48 8.96
C MET A 41 -0.51 -6.02 7.52
N ALA A 42 -0.76 -6.96 6.59
CA ALA A 42 -1.16 -6.65 5.22
C ALA A 42 -2.47 -5.84 5.17
N ILE A 43 -3.49 -6.27 5.91
CA ILE A 43 -4.78 -5.58 6.01
C ILE A 43 -4.59 -4.18 6.60
N GLY A 44 -3.79 -4.04 7.66
CA GLY A 44 -3.47 -2.76 8.27
C GLY A 44 -2.79 -1.79 7.29
N PHE A 45 -1.82 -2.26 6.53
CA PHE A 45 -1.12 -1.44 5.53
C PHE A 45 -2.03 -0.98 4.40
N VAL A 46 -2.83 -1.89 3.82
CA VAL A 46 -3.75 -1.57 2.73
C VAL A 46 -4.87 -0.65 3.23
N GLY A 47 -5.44 -0.94 4.40
CA GLY A 47 -6.49 -0.13 5.02
C GLY A 47 -6.00 1.28 5.34
N PHE A 48 -4.79 1.41 5.88
CA PHE A 48 -4.17 2.71 6.14
C PHE A 48 -3.91 3.48 4.84
N ALA A 49 -3.39 2.82 3.80
CA ALA A 49 -3.15 3.43 2.49
C ALA A 49 -4.45 3.96 1.85
N MET A 50 -5.52 3.17 1.87
CA MET A 50 -6.83 3.57 1.35
C MET A 50 -7.47 4.67 2.19
N GLY A 51 -7.43 4.55 3.52
CA GLY A 51 -7.99 5.54 4.44
C GLY A 51 -7.28 6.88 4.30
N TYR A 52 -5.95 6.87 4.25
CA TYR A 52 -5.14 8.06 4.02
C TYR A 52 -5.47 8.72 2.68
N SER A 53 -5.58 7.93 1.60
CA SER A 53 -5.95 8.47 0.28
C SER A 53 -7.31 9.16 0.32
N LYS A 54 -8.33 8.54 0.92
CA LYS A 54 -9.65 9.15 1.08
C LYS A 54 -9.66 10.42 1.94
N VAL A 55 -8.87 10.45 3.01
CA VAL A 55 -8.74 11.62 3.87
C VAL A 55 -8.06 12.77 3.12
N VAL A 56 -7.00 12.48 2.37
CA VAL A 56 -6.34 13.50 1.54
C VAL A 56 -7.26 13.98 0.42
N ASP A 57 -7.99 13.08 -0.24
CA ASP A 57 -8.98 13.44 -1.27
C ASP A 57 -10.11 14.29 -0.70
N TRP A 58 -10.50 14.10 0.57
CA TRP A 58 -11.48 14.96 1.24
C TRP A 58 -10.93 16.39 1.42
N PHE A 59 -9.68 16.53 1.86
CA PHE A 59 -9.06 17.83 2.08
C PHE A 59 -8.67 18.56 0.79
N THR A 60 -8.55 17.86 -0.33
CA THR A 60 -8.16 18.43 -1.62
C THR A 60 -9.42 18.89 -2.38
N PRO A 61 -9.60 20.19 -2.69
CA PRO A 61 -10.77 20.66 -3.41
C PRO A 61 -10.87 20.01 -4.81
N PRO A 62 -12.09 19.71 -5.29
CA PRO A 62 -12.28 19.17 -6.64
C PRO A 62 -11.96 20.27 -7.68
N GLY A 63 -10.72 20.29 -8.17
CA GLY A 63 -10.25 21.31 -9.12
C GLY A 63 -8.78 21.67 -9.00
N GLU A 64 -8.05 21.16 -8.00
CA GLU A 64 -6.61 21.35 -7.94
C GLU A 64 -5.94 20.45 -8.98
N SER A 65 -5.63 21.05 -10.13
CA SER A 65 -4.91 20.41 -11.25
C SER A 65 -3.69 19.67 -10.70
N ASP A 66 -3.65 18.35 -10.92
CA ASP A 66 -2.54 17.49 -10.47
C ASP A 66 -1.23 18.13 -10.99
N PRO A 67 -0.31 18.61 -10.14
CA PRO A 67 0.93 19.25 -10.60
C PRO A 67 1.76 18.33 -11.50
N PHE A 68 1.51 17.02 -11.42
CA PHE A 68 2.12 15.98 -12.24
C PHE A 68 1.41 15.74 -13.58
N GLU A 69 0.26 16.35 -13.84
CA GLU A 69 -0.44 16.31 -15.13
C GLU A 69 0.43 16.90 -16.25
N ARG A 70 1.26 17.91 -15.91
CA ARG A 70 2.26 18.49 -16.81
C ARG A 70 3.36 17.51 -17.20
N TYR A 71 3.68 16.55 -16.33
CA TYR A 71 4.68 15.49 -16.58
C TYR A 71 4.05 14.21 -17.15
N ARG A 72 2.73 14.06 -17.06
CA ARG A 72 1.97 12.92 -17.60
C ARG A 72 1.63 13.10 -19.07
N ARG A 73 1.69 14.33 -19.60
CA ARG A 73 1.56 14.57 -21.04
C ARG A 73 2.76 13.96 -21.75
N ARG A 74 2.51 12.77 -22.28
CA ARG A 74 3.41 11.88 -22.96
C ARG A 74 3.77 12.47 -24.33
N ASP A 75 4.96 13.06 -24.42
CA ASP A 75 5.60 13.48 -25.68
C ASP A 75 6.08 12.25 -26.49
N TRP A 76 5.14 11.38 -26.90
CA TRP A 76 5.42 10.21 -27.74
C TRP A 76 4.46 10.13 -28.94
N LEU A 77 4.38 11.22 -29.71
CA LEU A 77 3.97 11.24 -31.11
C LEU A 77 4.83 12.25 -31.87
#